data_AF-A0A9D8F449-F1
#
_entry.id   AF-A0A9D8F449-F1
#
_cell.length_a   1.000
_cell.length_b   1.000
_cell.length_c   1.000
_cell.angle_alpha   90.00
_cell.angle_beta   90.00
_cell.angle_gamma   90.00
#
_symmetry.space_group_name_H-M   'P 1'
#
loop_
_entity.id
_entity.type
_entity.pdbx_description
1 polymer ?
#
loop_
_entity_poly.entity_id
_entity_poly.type
_entity_poly.pdbx_seq_one_letter_code
_entity_poly.pdbx_strand_id
1 'polypeptide(L)'
;MRAPLDEYAIRKSAREATVVIRERRHVHLGNAKVTLFLAAVVYSVVALGDDPSAIAYGVGVAVFIALSVWHESVIRALVRARGAVAYYDQGAARIEDRWMRGEASGDRFRDRDHPYADDLDIFGPSSLFQLLSGCRTPMGEARLASWLLRASPVAEIRDRQATVAALRGYIDLRERIAVVNAGRRRSIDAVRLIEWAEQGGELPRIGR
;
A
#
# COMPACT_ATOMS: atom_id res chain seq x y z
N MET A 1 22.57 -5.14 19.31
CA MET A 1 21.54 -4.81 18.29
C MET A 1 22.16 -5.07 16.94
N ARG A 2 21.52 -5.84 16.04
CA ARG A 2 22.07 -6.08 14.68
C ARG A 2 22.18 -4.77 13.91
N ALA A 3 23.09 -4.68 12.93
CA ALA A 3 23.13 -3.52 12.06
C ALA A 3 21.81 -3.41 11.28
N PRO A 4 21.27 -2.20 11.05
CA PRO A 4 19.98 -2.04 10.37
C PRO A 4 19.92 -2.70 8.99
N LEU A 5 21.03 -2.68 8.25
CA LEU A 5 21.13 -3.30 6.92
C LEU A 5 20.99 -4.83 7.00
N ASP A 6 21.63 -5.48 7.97
CA ASP A 6 21.52 -6.94 8.15
C ASP A 6 20.07 -7.35 8.46
N GLU A 7 19.40 -6.60 9.34
CA GLU A 7 18.01 -6.86 9.70
C GLU A 7 17.08 -6.64 8.50
N TYR A 8 17.33 -5.61 7.68
CA TYR A 8 16.57 -5.37 6.45
C TYR A 8 16.79 -6.48 5.42
N ALA A 9 18.03 -6.95 5.25
CA ALA A 9 18.36 -8.02 4.31
C ALA A 9 17.67 -9.35 4.69
N ILE A 10 17.70 -9.72 5.97
CA ILE A 10 17.04 -10.93 6.49
C ILE A 10 15.52 -10.85 6.28
N ARG A 11 14.91 -9.70 6.59
CA ARG A 11 13.46 -9.53 6.45
C ARG A 11 13.04 -9.49 4.98
N LYS A 12 13.81 -8.79 4.14
CA LYS A 12 13.59 -8.76 2.69
C LYS A 12 13.57 -10.17 2.11
N SER A 13 14.59 -11.00 2.38
CA SER A 13 14.65 -12.37 1.84
C SER A 13 13.47 -13.23 2.29
N ALA A 14 13.01 -13.08 3.53
CA ALA A 14 11.80 -13.76 4.02
C ALA A 14 10.52 -13.31 3.27
N ARG A 15 10.42 -12.02 2.91
CA ARG A 15 9.31 -11.49 2.11
C ARG A 15 9.40 -11.91 0.65
N GLU A 16 10.59 -11.98 0.06
CA GLU A 16 10.81 -12.51 -1.29
C GLU A 16 10.39 -13.99 -1.40
N ALA A 17 10.75 -14.82 -0.42
CA ALA A 17 10.27 -16.21 -0.36
C ALA A 17 8.73 -16.27 -0.30
N THR A 18 8.11 -15.37 0.46
CA THR A 18 6.64 -15.25 0.53
C THR A 18 6.04 -14.85 -0.82
N VAL A 19 6.67 -13.91 -1.54
CA VAL A 19 6.25 -13.49 -2.88
C VAL A 19 6.25 -14.69 -3.83
N VAL A 20 7.34 -15.47 -3.88
CA VAL A 20 7.45 -16.65 -4.74
C VAL A 20 6.34 -17.66 -4.48
N ILE A 21 6.04 -17.97 -3.22
CA ILE A 21 4.98 -18.90 -2.84
C ILE A 21 3.60 -18.37 -3.28
N ARG A 22 3.34 -17.08 -3.09
CA ARG A 22 2.05 -16.45 -3.44
C ARG A 22 1.87 -16.30 -4.95
N GLU A 23 2.95 -16.06 -5.69
CA GLU A 23 2.95 -16.01 -7.16
C GLU A 23 2.45 -17.33 -7.75
N ARG A 24 3.04 -18.45 -7.29
CA ARG A 24 2.62 -19.79 -7.75
C ARG A 24 1.15 -20.04 -7.48
N ARG A 25 0.65 -19.70 -6.29
CA ARG A 25 -0.78 -19.82 -5.96
C ARG A 25 -1.66 -18.94 -6.83
N HIS A 26 -1.23 -17.71 -7.12
CA HIS A 26 -1.94 -16.79 -8.01
C HIS A 26 -2.08 -17.37 -9.42
N VAL A 27 -1.00 -17.95 -9.96
CA VAL A 27 -1.00 -18.60 -11.29
C VAL A 27 -1.87 -19.85 -11.31
N HIS A 28 -1.74 -20.74 -10.32
CA HIS A 28 -2.56 -21.96 -10.25
C HIS A 28 -4.05 -21.66 -10.11
N LEU A 29 -4.44 -20.67 -9.30
CA LEU A 29 -5.84 -20.25 -9.18
C LEU A 29 -6.37 -19.61 -10.45
N GLY A 30 -5.53 -18.83 -11.16
CA GLY A 30 -5.87 -18.30 -12.49
C GLY A 30 -6.13 -19.42 -13.49
N ASN A 31 -5.21 -20.38 -13.60
CA ASN A 31 -5.35 -21.52 -14.50
C ASN A 31 -6.57 -22.38 -14.15
N ALA A 32 -6.84 -22.62 -12.86
CA ALA A 32 -8.02 -23.38 -12.41
C ALA A 32 -9.34 -22.73 -12.89
N LYS A 33 -9.43 -21.40 -12.86
CA LYS A 33 -10.62 -20.68 -13.39
C LYS A 33 -10.75 -20.83 -14.90
N VAL A 34 -9.64 -20.77 -15.65
CA VAL A 34 -9.64 -20.98 -17.10
C VAL A 34 -10.06 -22.42 -17.43
N THR A 35 -9.52 -23.42 -16.74
CA THR A 35 -9.93 -24.82 -16.90
C THR A 35 -11.40 -25.02 -16.60
N LEU A 36 -11.93 -24.41 -15.53
CA LEU A 36 -13.35 -24.48 -15.20
C LEU A 36 -14.23 -23.85 -16.29
N PHE A 37 -13.81 -22.70 -16.84
CA PHE A 37 -14.52 -22.05 -17.94
C PHE A 37 -14.53 -22.93 -19.21
N LEU A 38 -13.38 -23.49 -19.59
CA LEU A 38 -13.28 -24.40 -20.73
C LEU A 38 -14.13 -25.67 -20.53
N ALA A 39 -14.12 -26.24 -19.33
CA ALA A 39 -14.95 -27.40 -18.99
C ALA A 39 -16.44 -27.07 -19.10
N ALA A 40 -16.86 -25.87 -18.67
CA ALA A 40 -18.24 -25.42 -18.83
C ALA A 40 -18.63 -25.30 -20.32
N VAL A 41 -17.76 -24.75 -21.17
CA VAL A 41 -18.00 -24.67 -22.62
C VAL A 41 -18.12 -26.07 -23.25
N VAL A 42 -17.22 -26.99 -22.92
CA VAL A 42 -17.27 -28.38 -23.41
C VAL A 42 -18.57 -29.06 -22.98
N TYR A 43 -18.97 -28.91 -21.71
CA TYR A 43 -20.24 -29.42 -21.20
C TYR A 43 -21.43 -28.86 -21.99
N SER A 44 -21.45 -27.55 -22.25
CA SER A 44 -22.50 -26.91 -23.04
C SER A 44 -22.59 -27.48 -24.46
N VAL A 45 -21.47 -27.74 -25.14
CA VAL A 45 -21.44 -28.29 -26.50
C VAL A 45 -21.94 -29.75 -26.53
N VAL A 46 -21.49 -30.58 -25.59
CA VAL A 46 -21.93 -31.99 -25.50
C VAL A 46 -23.42 -32.08 -25.17
N ALA A 47 -23.90 -31.19 -24.30
CA ALA A 47 -25.30 -31.17 -23.89
C ALA A 47 -26.24 -30.54 -24.94
N LEU A 48 -25.76 -30.10 -26.12
CA LEU A 48 -26.66 -29.60 -27.18
C LEU A 48 -27.62 -30.67 -27.73
N GLY A 49 -27.32 -31.95 -27.51
CA GLY A 49 -28.17 -33.08 -27.89
C GLY A 49 -29.13 -33.57 -26.81
N ASP A 50 -29.01 -33.07 -25.57
CA ASP A 50 -29.77 -33.47 -24.38
C ASP A 50 -30.36 -32.22 -23.68
N ASP A 51 -31.12 -32.39 -22.60
CA ASP A 51 -31.53 -31.26 -21.74
C ASP A 51 -30.41 -30.93 -20.73
N PRO A 52 -29.71 -29.78 -20.85
CA PRO A 52 -28.61 -29.45 -19.97
C PRO A 52 -29.10 -29.16 -18.54
N SER A 53 -28.41 -29.70 -17.54
CA SER A 53 -28.83 -29.58 -16.15
C SER A 53 -28.53 -28.18 -15.58
N ALA A 54 -29.58 -27.48 -15.13
CA ALA A 54 -29.44 -26.17 -14.49
C ALA A 54 -28.60 -26.23 -13.20
N ILE A 55 -28.64 -27.36 -12.48
CA ILE A 55 -27.85 -27.60 -11.27
C ILE A 55 -26.34 -27.61 -11.58
N ALA A 56 -25.90 -28.24 -12.67
CA ALA A 56 -24.48 -28.26 -13.03
C ALA A 56 -23.93 -26.86 -13.30
N TYR A 57 -24.68 -26.02 -14.03
CA TYR A 57 -24.30 -24.63 -14.22
C TYR A 57 -24.28 -23.85 -12.90
N GLY A 58 -25.26 -24.05 -12.03
CA GLY A 58 -25.29 -23.43 -10.71
C GLY A 58 -24.06 -23.78 -9.87
N VAL A 59 -23.67 -25.05 -9.84
CA VAL A 59 -22.44 -25.51 -9.15
C VAL A 59 -21.20 -24.91 -9.80
N GLY A 60 -21.09 -24.90 -11.13
CA GLY A 60 -19.96 -24.30 -11.84
C GLY A 60 -19.79 -22.81 -11.52
N VAL A 61 -20.88 -22.05 -11.51
CA VAL A 61 -20.90 -20.63 -11.12
C VAL A 61 -20.47 -20.46 -9.66
N ALA A 62 -21.00 -21.28 -8.74
CA ALA A 62 -20.64 -21.21 -7.32
C ALA A 62 -19.14 -21.49 -7.09
N VAL A 63 -18.59 -22.52 -7.75
CA VAL A 63 -17.14 -22.83 -7.70
C VAL A 63 -16.33 -21.69 -8.30
N PHE A 64 -16.76 -21.11 -9.42
CA PHE A 64 -16.07 -19.97 -10.04
C PHE A 64 -16.03 -18.74 -9.12
N ILE A 65 -17.14 -18.44 -8.44
CA ILE A 65 -17.21 -17.34 -7.46
C ILE A 65 -16.27 -17.62 -6.29
N ALA A 66 -16.31 -18.83 -5.72
CA ALA A 66 -15.44 -19.22 -4.61
C ALA A 66 -13.94 -19.09 -4.99
N LEU A 67 -13.56 -19.60 -6.17
CA LEU A 67 -12.21 -19.44 -6.71
C LEU A 67 -11.83 -17.97 -6.91
N SER A 68 -12.76 -17.14 -7.39
CA SER A 68 -12.53 -15.71 -7.61
C SER A 68 -12.27 -14.96 -6.30
N VAL A 69 -13.09 -15.21 -5.27
CA VAL A 69 -12.90 -14.59 -3.94
C VAL A 69 -11.59 -15.03 -3.32
N TRP A 70 -11.25 -16.32 -3.43
CA TRP A 70 -9.97 -16.83 -2.93
C TRP A 70 -8.79 -16.20 -3.70
N HIS A 71 -8.84 -16.16 -5.03
CA HIS A 71 -7.81 -15.57 -5.88
C HIS A 71 -7.54 -14.11 -5.51
N GLU A 72 -8.59 -13.32 -5.29
CA GLU A 72 -8.51 -11.91 -4.89
C GLU A 72 -7.79 -11.77 -3.53
N SER A 73 -8.04 -12.68 -2.59
CA SER A 73 -7.30 -12.69 -1.31
C SER A 73 -5.82 -13.03 -1.46
N VAL A 74 -5.48 -13.94 -2.39
CA VAL A 74 -4.08 -14.29 -2.72
C VAL A 74 -3.38 -13.13 -3.40
N ILE A 75 -4.05 -12.44 -4.34
CA ILE A 75 -3.53 -11.23 -5.00
C ILE A 75 -3.23 -10.15 -3.97
N ARG A 76 -4.18 -9.85 -3.06
CA ARG A 76 -3.95 -8.87 -1.99
C ARG A 76 -2.78 -9.24 -1.08
N ALA A 77 -2.61 -10.52 -0.76
CA ALA A 77 -1.47 -11.00 0.03
C ALA A 77 -0.14 -10.85 -0.73
N LEU A 78 -0.13 -11.18 -2.03
CA LEU A 78 1.03 -11.04 -2.90
C LEU A 78 1.46 -9.57 -3.03
N VAL A 79 0.50 -8.67 -3.29
CA VAL A 79 0.74 -7.23 -3.39
C VAL A 79 1.34 -6.67 -2.09
N ARG A 80 0.82 -7.07 -0.93
CA ARG A 80 1.41 -6.67 0.37
C ARG A 80 2.82 -7.20 0.56
N ALA A 81 3.08 -8.45 0.17
CA ALA A 81 4.43 -9.02 0.27
C ALA A 81 5.43 -8.29 -0.63
N ARG A 82 5.05 -7.97 -1.88
CA ARG A 82 5.85 -7.14 -2.79
C ARG A 82 6.07 -5.74 -2.22
N GLY A 83 5.04 -5.13 -1.64
CA GLY A 83 5.17 -3.85 -0.94
C GLY A 83 6.17 -3.88 0.22
N ALA A 84 6.23 -4.99 0.96
CA ALA A 84 7.19 -5.16 2.04
C ALA A 84 8.63 -5.29 1.52
N VAL A 85 8.84 -6.03 0.42
CA VAL A 85 10.15 -6.09 -0.27
C VAL A 85 10.59 -4.68 -0.68
N ALA A 86 9.72 -3.94 -1.37
CA ALA A 86 10.00 -2.57 -1.81
C ALA A 86 10.31 -1.62 -0.62
N TYR A 87 9.61 -1.79 0.52
CA TYR A 87 9.87 -1.01 1.72
C TYR A 87 11.29 -1.22 2.27
N TYR A 88 11.77 -2.46 2.31
CA TYR A 88 13.14 -2.75 2.75
C TYR A 88 14.19 -2.31 1.74
N ASP A 89 13.91 -2.45 0.43
CA ASP A 89 14.80 -1.93 -0.62
C ASP A 89 14.98 -0.42 -0.53
N GLN A 90 13.87 0.32 -0.39
CA GLN A 90 13.91 1.78 -0.16
C GLN A 90 14.67 2.13 1.12
N GLY A 91 14.44 1.37 2.20
CA GLY A 91 15.13 1.56 3.46
C GLY A 91 16.65 1.35 3.37
N ALA A 92 17.09 0.31 2.66
CA ALA A 92 18.50 0.05 2.42
C ALA A 92 19.12 1.10 1.50
N ALA A 93 18.42 1.48 0.42
CA ALA A 93 18.85 2.54 -0.47
C ALA A 93 19.05 3.89 0.26
N ARG A 94 18.21 4.21 1.25
CA ARG A 94 18.40 5.41 2.10
C ARG A 94 19.66 5.35 2.96
N ILE A 95 19.99 4.18 3.51
CA ILE A 95 21.20 4.01 4.34
C ILE A 95 22.47 4.06 3.46
N GLU A 96 22.38 3.55 2.23
CA GLU A 96 23.49 3.45 1.27
C GLU A 96 23.57 4.65 0.30
N ASP A 97 22.86 5.74 0.59
CA ASP A 97 22.82 6.97 -0.21
C ASP A 97 22.41 6.81 -1.69
N ARG A 98 21.51 5.86 -1.97
CA ARG A 98 20.92 5.58 -3.30
C ARG A 98 19.43 5.90 -3.41
N TRP A 99 18.94 6.83 -2.59
CA TRP A 99 17.51 7.09 -2.37
C TRP A 99 16.84 8.00 -3.40
N MET A 100 17.60 8.68 -4.26
CA MET A 100 17.11 9.71 -5.20
C MET A 100 16.16 9.19 -6.30
N ARG A 101 15.75 7.92 -6.28
CA ARG A 101 14.89 7.29 -7.30
C ARG A 101 13.58 6.77 -6.69
N GLY A 102 12.46 7.18 -7.26
CA GLY A 102 11.16 6.52 -7.09
C GLY A 102 10.28 6.98 -5.92
N GLU A 103 10.76 7.86 -5.04
CA GLU A 103 9.94 8.50 -4.01
C GLU A 103 9.44 9.89 -4.46
N ALA A 104 8.35 10.38 -3.88
CA ALA A 104 7.76 11.68 -4.24
C ALA A 104 8.71 12.82 -3.86
N SER A 105 8.98 13.72 -4.81
CA SER A 105 9.84 14.90 -4.64
C SER A 105 9.25 15.97 -3.71
N GLY A 106 7.94 15.92 -3.44
CA GLY A 106 7.26 16.95 -2.68
C GLY A 106 7.04 18.25 -3.44
N ASP A 107 7.26 18.28 -4.77
CA ASP A 107 7.12 19.49 -5.60
C ASP A 107 5.78 20.23 -5.40
N ARG A 108 4.70 19.49 -5.10
CA ARG A 108 3.37 20.06 -4.81
C ARG A 108 3.31 20.97 -3.58
N PHE A 109 4.33 20.95 -2.72
CA PHE A 109 4.44 21.77 -1.51
C PHE A 109 5.46 22.89 -1.64
N ARG A 110 6.14 22.98 -2.79
CA ARG A 110 7.18 23.98 -3.01
C ARG A 110 6.56 25.38 -3.06
N ASP A 111 7.13 26.26 -2.25
CA ASP A 111 6.82 27.68 -2.22
C ASP A 111 8.12 28.44 -2.54
N ARG A 112 8.10 29.18 -3.65
CA ARG A 112 9.28 29.93 -4.14
C ARG A 112 9.57 31.16 -3.31
N ASP A 113 8.58 31.67 -2.59
CA ASP A 113 8.75 32.85 -1.73
C ASP A 113 9.25 32.45 -0.33
N HIS A 114 9.44 31.16 -0.08
CA HIS A 114 9.89 30.67 1.22
C HIS A 114 11.37 31.00 1.46
N PRO A 115 11.75 31.59 2.62
CA PRO A 115 13.08 32.16 2.85
C PRO A 115 14.29 31.23 2.66
N TYR A 116 14.09 29.91 2.67
CA TYR A 116 15.17 28.93 2.60
C TYR A 116 14.82 27.66 1.82
N ALA A 117 13.60 27.52 1.30
CA ALA A 117 13.14 26.22 0.81
C ALA A 117 13.91 25.78 -0.44
N ASP A 118 14.24 26.73 -1.31
CA ASP A 118 15.01 26.48 -2.53
C ASP A 118 16.51 26.33 -2.22
N ASP A 119 17.07 27.16 -1.31
CA ASP A 119 18.50 27.09 -0.95
C ASP A 119 18.89 25.78 -0.25
N LEU A 120 17.98 25.19 0.52
CA LEU A 120 18.20 23.94 1.24
C LEU A 120 17.65 22.71 0.51
N ASP A 121 17.20 22.87 -0.74
CA ASP A 121 16.57 21.81 -1.54
C ASP A 121 15.51 21.03 -0.73
N ILE A 122 14.59 21.76 -0.09
CA ILE A 122 13.58 21.14 0.78
C ILE A 122 12.61 20.27 -0.03
N PHE A 123 12.27 20.72 -1.25
CA PHE A 123 11.41 20.00 -2.19
C PHE A 123 12.05 19.93 -3.57
N GLY A 124 11.61 18.95 -4.36
CA GLY A 124 12.14 18.70 -5.69
C GLY A 124 12.90 17.38 -5.80
N PRO A 125 13.44 17.08 -6.99
CA PRO A 125 14.30 15.92 -7.18
C PRO A 125 15.53 15.99 -6.26
N SER A 126 15.86 14.88 -5.62
CA SER A 126 16.98 14.78 -4.68
C SER A 126 16.87 15.73 -3.48
N SER A 127 15.65 16.03 -3.03
CA SER A 127 15.38 16.94 -1.92
C SER A 127 15.38 16.29 -0.54
N LEU A 128 15.47 17.11 0.51
CA LEU A 128 15.32 16.66 1.90
C LEU A 128 13.96 15.99 2.15
N PHE A 129 12.88 16.52 1.56
CA PHE A 129 11.56 15.88 1.66
C PHE A 129 11.60 14.47 1.05
N GLN A 130 12.19 14.31 -0.13
CA GLN A 130 12.29 13.01 -0.80
C GLN A 130 13.15 12.02 0.01
N LEU A 131 14.20 12.48 0.69
CA LEU A 131 15.01 11.64 1.57
C LEU A 131 14.23 11.18 2.82
N LEU A 132 13.43 12.06 3.41
CA LEU A 132 12.79 11.80 4.71
C LEU A 132 11.40 11.17 4.60
N SER A 133 10.72 11.32 3.47
CA SER A 133 9.31 10.94 3.33
C SER A 133 9.08 9.42 3.35
N GLY A 134 8.74 8.89 4.52
CA GLY A 134 8.18 7.55 4.68
C GLY A 134 6.64 7.52 4.69
N CYS A 135 6.00 8.66 4.40
CA CYS A 135 4.57 8.87 4.57
C CYS A 135 3.73 7.93 3.70
N ARG A 136 2.59 7.47 4.23
CA ARG A 136 1.67 6.56 3.53
C ARG A 136 0.33 7.21 3.21
N THR A 137 0.17 8.48 3.56
CA THR A 137 -1.06 9.25 3.38
C THR A 137 -0.72 10.68 2.92
N PRO A 138 -1.58 11.31 2.11
CA PRO A 138 -1.41 12.71 1.70
C PRO A 138 -1.35 13.69 2.88
N MET A 139 -2.08 13.41 3.96
CA MET A 139 -2.04 14.20 5.20
C MET A 139 -0.69 14.09 5.90
N GLY A 140 -0.10 12.90 5.93
CA GLY A 140 1.24 12.69 6.51
C GLY A 140 2.30 13.46 5.74
N GLU A 141 2.23 13.42 4.40
CA GLU A 141 3.10 14.21 3.53
C GLU A 141 2.94 15.71 3.77
N ALA A 142 1.71 16.21 3.83
CA ALA A 142 1.44 17.63 4.10
C ALA A 142 1.96 18.06 5.48
N ARG A 143 1.82 17.20 6.50
CA ARG A 143 2.37 17.46 7.83
C ARG A 143 3.89 17.51 7.82
N LEU A 144 4.55 16.55 7.17
CA LEU A 144 6.01 16.55 7.03
C LEU A 144 6.49 17.80 6.30
N ALA A 145 5.88 18.15 5.16
CA ALA A 145 6.19 19.36 4.42
C ALA A 145 6.08 20.61 5.31
N SER A 146 4.99 20.72 6.09
CA SER A 146 4.79 21.84 7.01
C SER A 146 5.82 21.93 8.13
N TRP A 147 6.38 20.79 8.56
CA TRP A 147 7.45 20.73 9.56
C TRP A 147 8.81 21.09 8.99
N LEU A 148 9.06 20.80 7.70
CA LEU A 148 10.29 21.22 7.03
C LEU A 148 10.33 22.73 6.74
N LEU A 149 9.16 23.33 6.51
CA LEU A 149 9.04 24.77 6.26
C LEU A 149 8.98 25.63 7.54
N ARG A 150 8.73 25.02 8.72
CA ARG A 150 8.57 25.78 9.97
C ARG A 150 9.19 25.06 11.15
N ALA A 151 10.14 25.71 11.80
CA ALA A 151 10.72 25.23 13.05
C ALA A 151 9.65 25.10 14.15
N SER A 152 9.76 24.06 14.97
CA SER A 152 8.91 23.84 16.14
C SER A 152 9.64 24.25 17.43
N PRO A 153 8.94 24.56 18.53
CA PRO A 153 9.57 24.83 19.82
C PRO A 153 10.43 23.66 20.30
N VAL A 154 11.48 23.94 21.08
CA VAL A 154 12.46 22.92 21.54
C VAL A 154 11.78 21.78 22.31
N ALA A 155 10.78 22.09 23.14
CA ALA A 155 10.03 21.08 23.88
C ALA A 155 9.35 20.07 22.93
N GLU A 156 8.66 20.57 21.90
CA GLU A 156 7.99 19.73 20.91
C GLU A 156 8.99 18.91 20.08
N ILE A 157 10.16 19.47 19.75
CA ILE A 157 11.23 18.73 19.08
C ILE A 157 11.67 17.53 19.94
N ARG A 158 11.88 17.74 21.24
CA ARG A 158 12.28 16.67 22.17
C ARG A 158 11.21 15.58 22.28
N ASP A 159 9.94 15.96 22.35
CA ASP A 159 8.83 15.01 22.41
C ASP A 159 8.73 14.16 21.12
N ARG A 160 8.89 14.79 19.96
CA ARG A 160 8.94 14.08 18.67
C ARG A 160 10.14 13.13 18.60
N GLN A 161 11.33 13.56 19.02
CA GLN A 161 12.53 12.72 19.05
C GLN A 161 12.36 11.51 19.98
N ALA A 162 11.79 11.71 21.17
CA ALA A 162 11.48 10.63 22.10
C ALA A 162 10.48 9.63 21.49
N THR A 163 9.46 10.13 20.79
CA THR A 163 8.49 9.29 20.07
C THR A 163 9.14 8.48 18.95
N VAL A 164 10.01 9.10 18.14
CA VAL A 164 10.77 8.41 17.09
C VAL A 164 11.68 7.34 17.70
N ALA A 165 12.36 7.64 18.80
CA ALA A 165 13.22 6.69 19.51
C ALA A 165 12.42 5.49 20.04
N ALA A 166 11.24 5.73 20.62
CA ALA A 166 10.34 4.67 21.06
C ALA A 166 9.89 3.79 19.88
N LEU A 167 9.54 4.40 18.74
CA LEU A 167 9.08 3.67 17.55
C LEU A 167 10.18 2.90 16.80
N ARG A 168 11.46 3.24 17.02
CA ARG A 168 12.61 2.67 16.30
C ARG A 168 12.62 1.14 16.35
N GLY A 169 12.33 0.56 17.51
CA GLY A 169 12.37 -0.89 17.75
C GLY A 169 11.16 -1.68 17.22
N TYR A 170 10.05 -1.01 16.90
CA TYR A 170 8.82 -1.67 16.43
C TYR A 170 8.86 -1.94 14.92
N ILE A 171 9.82 -2.74 14.46
CA ILE A 171 10.08 -2.99 13.04
C ILE A 171 8.85 -3.61 12.35
N ASP A 172 8.16 -4.55 13.01
CA ASP A 172 6.94 -5.16 12.45
C ASP A 172 5.80 -4.15 12.30
N LEU A 173 5.66 -3.22 13.25
CA LEU A 173 4.65 -2.16 13.15
C LEU A 173 4.95 -1.25 11.96
N ARG A 174 6.21 -0.84 11.82
CA ARG A 174 6.66 0.01 10.71
C ARG A 174 6.43 -0.65 9.35
N GLU A 175 6.75 -1.94 9.21
CA GLU A 175 6.48 -2.71 7.99
C GLU A 175 4.96 -2.75 7.71
N ARG A 176 4.13 -3.08 8.72
CA ARG A 176 2.67 -3.13 8.57
C ARG A 176 2.08 -1.80 8.10
N ILE A 177 2.55 -0.68 8.67
CA ILE A 177 2.12 0.65 8.25
C ILE A 177 2.58 0.93 6.82
N ALA A 178 3.83 0.59 6.47
CA ALA A 178 4.38 0.85 5.14
C ALA A 178 3.60 0.14 4.02
N VAL A 179 3.06 -1.05 4.30
CA VAL A 179 2.33 -1.86 3.30
C VAL A 179 0.81 -1.75 3.39
N VAL A 180 0.27 -0.90 4.27
CA VAL A 180 -1.18 -0.77 4.47
C VAL A 180 -1.92 -0.41 3.17
N ASN A 181 -1.25 0.41 2.34
CA ASN A 181 -1.76 0.87 1.05
C ASN A 181 -1.10 0.15 -0.15
N ALA A 182 -0.39 -0.96 0.08
CA ALA A 182 0.26 -1.69 -1.00
C ALA A 182 -0.75 -2.07 -2.10
N GLY A 183 -0.46 -1.64 -3.34
CA GLY A 183 -1.31 -1.82 -4.53
C GLY A 183 -2.69 -1.16 -4.47
N ARG A 184 -2.94 -0.27 -3.52
CA ARG A 184 -4.14 0.57 -3.48
C ARG A 184 -3.77 2.01 -3.80
N ARG A 185 -4.10 2.46 -5.03
CA ARG A 185 -4.08 3.87 -5.45
C ARG A 185 -5.30 4.66 -4.93
N ARG A 186 -5.98 4.22 -3.88
CA ARG A 186 -7.04 5.05 -3.29
C ARG A 186 -6.37 6.01 -2.33
N SER A 187 -5.91 7.16 -2.84
CA SER A 187 -5.74 8.32 -1.98
C SER A 187 -7.14 8.71 -1.53
N ILE A 188 -7.49 8.42 -0.28
CA ILE A 188 -8.62 9.09 0.34
C ILE A 188 -8.23 10.57 0.35
N ASP A 189 -8.97 11.37 -0.41
CA ASP A 189 -8.87 12.81 -0.32
C ASP A 189 -9.39 13.21 1.05
N ALA A 190 -8.46 13.52 1.94
CA ALA A 190 -8.77 13.84 3.32
C ALA A 190 -9.58 15.14 3.42
N VAL A 191 -9.38 16.08 2.50
CA VAL A 191 -10.14 17.33 2.48
C VAL A 191 -11.59 17.02 2.17
N ARG A 192 -11.86 16.26 1.11
CA ARG A 192 -13.22 15.81 0.79
C ARG A 192 -13.85 14.96 1.90
N LEU A 193 -13.07 14.13 2.60
CA LEU A 193 -13.59 13.33 3.70
C LEU A 193 -13.98 14.20 4.90
N ILE A 194 -13.17 15.21 5.23
CA ILE A 194 -13.45 16.17 6.30
C ILE A 194 -14.66 17.02 5.92
N GLU A 195 -14.70 17.57 4.70
CA GLU A 195 -15.84 18.32 4.18
C GLU A 195 -17.14 17.52 4.26
N TRP A 196 -17.11 16.24 3.84
CA TRP A 196 -18.26 15.34 3.97
C TRP A 196 -18.67 15.09 5.43
N ALA A 197 -17.69 14.89 6.33
CA ALA A 197 -17.95 14.64 7.74
C ALA A 197 -18.52 15.88 8.47
N GLU A 198 -18.06 17.07 8.07
CA GLU A 198 -18.49 18.36 8.60
C GLU A 198 -19.81 18.84 7.97
N GLN A 199 -20.24 18.25 6.85
CA GLN A 199 -21.42 18.69 6.08
C GLN A 199 -22.76 18.54 6.82
N GLY A 200 -22.79 17.96 8.02
CA GLY A 200 -23.99 17.82 8.84
C GLY A 200 -25.04 16.90 8.20
N GLY A 201 -25.14 15.66 8.67
CA GLY A 201 -26.15 14.73 8.14
C GLY A 201 -27.56 15.15 8.54
N GLU A 202 -28.38 15.59 7.57
CA GLU A 202 -29.83 15.51 7.72
C GLU A 202 -30.23 14.04 7.75
N LEU A 203 -30.40 13.49 8.96
CA LEU A 203 -30.99 12.16 9.11
C LEU A 203 -32.41 12.21 8.52
N PRO A 204 -32.78 11.28 7.60
CA PRO A 204 -34.14 11.24 7.09
C PRO A 204 -35.10 11.06 8.26
N ARG A 205 -36.03 12.00 8.42
CA ARG A 205 -37.09 11.91 9.44
C ARG A 205 -37.91 10.66 9.14
N ILE A 206 -37.70 9.61 9.93
CA ILE A 206 -38.56 8.44 9.92
C ILE A 206 -39.90 8.89 10.50
N GLY A 207 -40.88 9.14 9.63
CA GLY A 207 -42.24 9.47 10.02
C GLY A 207 -42.88 8.34 10.81
N ARG A 208 -43.55 8.69 11.91
CA ARG A 208 -44.45 7.79 12.67
C ARG A 208 -45.79 7.65 11.95
#